data_AF-A0ABD2PC78-F1
#
_entry.id   AF-A0ABD2PC78-F1
#
_cell.length_a   1.000
_cell.length_b   1.000
_cell.length_c   1.000
_cell.angle_alpha   90.00
_cell.angle_beta   90.00
_cell.angle_gamma   90.00
#
_symmetry.space_group_name_H-M   'P 1'
#
loop_
_entity.id
_entity.type
_entity.pdbx_description
1 polymer ?
#
loop_
_entity_poly.entity_id
_entity_poly.type
_entity_poly.pdbx_seq_one_letter_code
_entity_poly.pdbx_strand_id
1 'polypeptide(L)'
;MMVAYEGNEARRRYLKGKPKKWGFKIFAICGVSGMVYNTIQYGDDNISRNHQFSNTEGNLVLVPRLTGGPHIQNKPSSKVYFDNFFTSPNLKAASVKRTVF
;
A
#
# COMPACT_ATOMS: atom_id res chain seq x y z
N MET A 1 6.37 -0.93 5.18
CA MET A 1 7.37 -1.64 6.02
C MET A 1 8.27 -2.53 5.15
N MET A 2 9.32 -3.11 5.73
CA MET A 2 10.22 -4.04 5.04
C MET A 2 10.62 -5.17 6.00
N VAL A 3 10.55 -6.41 5.53
CA VAL A 3 10.99 -7.59 6.27
C VAL A 3 12.33 -8.01 5.71
N ALA A 4 13.38 -7.92 6.53
CA ALA A 4 14.75 -8.20 6.10
C ALA A 4 14.89 -9.67 5.69
N TYR A 5 15.52 -9.90 4.54
CA TYR A 5 15.75 -11.25 4.03
C TYR A 5 16.97 -11.25 3.10
N GLU A 6 17.92 -12.13 3.39
CA GLU A 6 19.21 -12.21 2.68
C GLU A 6 19.30 -13.42 1.73
N GLY A 7 18.36 -14.37 1.82
CA GLY A 7 18.29 -15.53 0.93
C GLY A 7 17.98 -15.17 -0.53
N ASN A 8 18.17 -16.14 -1.43
CA ASN A 8 17.90 -15.96 -2.85
C ASN A 8 16.43 -16.28 -3.16
N GLU A 9 15.61 -15.24 -3.21
CA GLU A 9 14.19 -15.31 -3.54
C GLU A 9 13.86 -14.25 -4.59
N ALA A 10 13.05 -14.60 -5.59
CA ALA A 10 12.80 -13.75 -6.76
C ALA A 10 12.07 -12.44 -6.41
N ARG A 11 11.26 -12.45 -5.34
CA ARG A 11 10.45 -11.30 -4.90
C ARG A 11 11.19 -10.37 -3.92
N ARG A 12 12.42 -10.69 -3.53
CA ARG A 12 13.22 -9.78 -2.69
C ARG A 12 13.53 -8.50 -3.47
N ARG A 13 13.52 -7.37 -2.78
CA ARG A 13 13.85 -6.06 -3.38
C ARG A 13 14.96 -5.40 -2.60
N TYR A 14 15.78 -4.65 -3.32
CA TYR A 14 16.74 -3.74 -2.74
C TYR A 14 16.06 -2.42 -2.41
N LEU A 15 16.14 -1.97 -1.15
CA LEU A 15 15.60 -0.69 -0.70
C LEU A 15 16.74 0.20 -0.20
N LYS A 16 17.17 1.13 -1.06
CA LYS A 16 18.16 2.16 -0.69
C LYS A 16 17.61 3.00 0.47
N GLY A 17 18.41 3.20 1.51
CA GLY A 17 18.04 3.99 2.69
C GLY A 17 17.38 3.22 3.84
N LYS A 18 17.21 1.89 3.73
CA LYS A 18 16.84 1.04 4.87
C LYS A 18 18.08 0.47 5.58
N PRO A 19 18.02 0.25 6.92
CA PRO A 19 19.15 -0.31 7.69
C PRO A 19 19.65 -1.64 7.12
N LYS A 20 18.71 -2.53 6.78
CA LYS A 20 18.95 -3.72 5.96
C LYS A 20 18.45 -3.44 4.56
N LYS A 21 19.31 -3.61 3.56
CA LYS A 21 19.04 -3.18 2.19
C LYS A 21 18.24 -4.20 1.38
N TRP A 22 18.31 -5.47 1.75
CA TRP A 22 17.62 -6.57 1.06
C TRP A 22 16.47 -7.11 1.91
N GLY A 23 15.31 -7.29 1.29
CA GLY A 23 14.17 -7.89 1.95
C GLY A 23 12.88 -7.81 1.14
N PHE A 24 11.77 -8.15 1.77
CA PHE A 24 10.44 -8.05 1.18
C PHE A 24 9.82 -6.69 1.50
N LYS A 25 9.42 -5.96 0.46
CA LYS A 25 8.69 -4.69 0.60
C LYS A 25 7.22 -4.99 0.85
N ILE A 26 6.67 -4.42 1.91
CA ILE A 26 5.26 -4.60 2.28
C ILE A 26 4.66 -3.20 2.47
N PHE A 27 3.57 -2.92 1.79
CA PHE A 27 2.74 -1.76 2.05
C PHE A 27 1.79 -2.07 3.18
N ALA A 28 1.56 -1.11 4.07
CA ALA A 28 0.75 -1.33 5.25
C ALA A 28 0.00 -0.05 5.60
N ILE A 29 -1.22 -0.20 6.07
CA ILE A 29 -1.98 0.87 6.72
C ILE A 29 -2.07 0.56 8.20
N CYS A 30 -1.79 1.56 9.02
CA CYS A 30 -1.79 1.46 10.46
C CYS A 30 -2.60 2.59 11.09
N GLY A 31 -3.09 2.33 12.30
CA GLY A 31 -3.70 3.36 13.13
C GLY A 31 -2.64 4.21 13.84
N VAL A 32 -3.12 5.28 14.48
CA VAL A 32 -2.28 6.17 15.30
C VAL A 32 -1.64 5.42 16.48
N SER A 33 -2.27 4.33 16.97
CA SER A 33 -1.71 3.43 17.99
C SER A 33 -0.53 2.59 17.50
N GLY A 34 -0.20 2.64 16.20
CA GLY A 34 0.80 1.76 15.58
C GLY A 34 0.26 0.39 15.18
N MET A 35 -0.99 0.05 15.49
CA MET A 35 -1.60 -1.21 15.08
C MET A 35 -1.77 -1.26 13.56
N VAL A 36 -1.33 -2.34 12.94
CA VAL A 36 -1.45 -2.58 11.50
C VAL A 36 -2.84 -3.17 11.21
N TYR A 37 -3.61 -2.52 10.33
CA TYR A 37 -4.95 -2.97 9.97
C TYR A 37 -4.97 -3.83 8.71
N ASN A 38 -4.11 -3.52 7.75
CA ASN A 38 -4.04 -4.25 6.49
C ASN A 38 -2.65 -4.11 5.86
N THR A 39 -2.23 -5.13 5.12
CA THR A 39 -0.93 -5.21 4.47
C THR A 39 -1.03 -5.79 3.07
N ILE A 40 -0.22 -5.29 2.14
CA ILE A 40 -0.09 -5.80 0.78
C ILE A 40 1.38 -5.98 0.46
N GLN A 41 1.77 -7.18 0.03
CA GLN A 41 3.14 -7.45 -0.41
C GLN A 41 3.40 -6.81 -1.79
N TYR A 42 4.56 -6.15 -1.93
CA TYR A 42 4.97 -5.58 -3.20
C TYR A 42 5.33 -6.70 -4.20
N GLY A 43 4.73 -6.66 -5.39
CA GLY A 43 4.91 -7.69 -6.41
C GLY A 43 4.06 -8.93 -6.16
N ASP A 44 2.99 -8.82 -5.37
CA ASP A 44 1.96 -9.86 -5.30
C ASP A 44 1.09 -9.83 -6.58
N ASP A 45 1.16 -10.89 -7.37
CA ASP A 45 0.42 -11.05 -8.62
C ASP A 45 -1.09 -11.18 -8.38
N ASN A 46 -1.52 -11.43 -7.13
CA ASN A 46 -2.95 -11.40 -6.78
C ASN A 46 -3.57 -9.99 -6.84
N ILE A 47 -2.74 -8.94 -6.87
CA ILE A 47 -3.21 -7.55 -7.01
C ILE A 47 -3.86 -7.35 -8.38
N SER A 48 -3.39 -8.02 -9.45
CA SER A 48 -3.88 -7.90 -10.82
C SER A 48 -4.97 -8.92 -11.21
N ARG A 49 -5.19 -9.97 -10.42
CA ARG A 49 -6.18 -11.02 -10.76
C ARG A 49 -7.64 -10.57 -10.69
N ASN A 50 -7.94 -9.49 -9.94
CA ASN A 50 -9.31 -8.98 -9.78
C ASN A 50 -9.57 -7.65 -10.53
N HIS A 51 -8.57 -7.13 -11.27
CA HIS A 51 -8.72 -5.93 -12.09
C HIS A 51 -7.62 -5.87 -13.16
N GLN A 52 -8.00 -5.79 -14.43
CA GLN A 52 -7.06 -5.48 -15.52
C GLN A 52 -6.56 -4.05 -15.35
N PHE A 53 -5.26 -3.86 -15.15
CA PHE A 53 -4.67 -2.53 -15.03
C PHE A 53 -4.11 -2.05 -16.36
N SER A 54 -4.37 -0.77 -16.69
CA SER A 54 -3.51 -0.03 -17.61
C SER A 54 -2.23 0.38 -16.85
N ASN A 55 -1.08 0.37 -17.54
CA ASN A 55 0.25 0.58 -16.94
C ASN A 55 0.42 1.92 -16.18
N THR A 56 -0.54 2.84 -16.30
CA THR A 56 -0.59 4.14 -15.64
C THR A 56 -1.23 4.13 -14.24
N GLU A 57 -1.86 3.03 -13.81
CA GLU A 57 -2.73 3.01 -12.62
C GLU A 57 -2.22 2.18 -11.42
N GLY A 58 -1.02 1.60 -11.50
CA GLY A 58 -0.54 0.65 -10.48
C GLY A 58 -0.53 1.19 -9.03
N ASN A 59 -0.25 2.49 -8.84
CA ASN A 59 -0.31 3.13 -7.52
C ASN A 59 -1.73 3.57 -7.10
N LEU A 60 -2.62 3.80 -8.07
CA LEU A 60 -4.01 4.23 -7.87
C LEU A 60 -4.87 3.17 -7.18
N VAL A 61 -4.55 1.90 -7.39
CA VAL A 61 -5.34 0.78 -6.86
C VAL A 61 -4.86 0.34 -5.48
N LEU A 62 -3.59 0.61 -5.17
CA LEU A 62 -3.01 0.19 -3.91
C LEU A 62 -3.66 0.87 -2.69
N VAL A 63 -3.95 2.17 -2.81
CA VAL A 63 -4.56 2.95 -1.71
C VAL A 63 -5.98 2.45 -1.39
N PRO A 64 -6.92 2.34 -2.35
CA PRO A 64 -8.24 1.76 -2.11
C PRO A 64 -8.21 0.34 -1.55
N ARG A 65 -7.24 -0.49 -1.94
CA ARG A 65 -7.13 -1.87 -1.44
C ARG A 65 -6.64 -1.92 0.00
N LEU A 66 -5.72 -1.02 0.37
CA LEU A 66 -5.25 -0.89 1.74
C LEU A 66 -6.37 -0.34 2.65
N THR A 67 -7.09 0.68 2.20
CA THR A 67 -8.16 1.33 2.99
C THR A 67 -9.50 0.61 2.93
N GLY A 68 -9.74 -0.24 1.92
CA GLY A 68 -10.96 -1.01 1.76
C GLY A 68 -11.05 -2.29 2.60
N GLY A 69 -10.17 -2.48 3.58
CA GLY A 69 -10.26 -3.62 4.50
C GLY A 69 -11.45 -3.48 5.47
N PRO A 70 -12.02 -4.61 5.96
CA PRO A 70 -13.21 -4.60 6.82
C PRO A 70 -13.05 -3.79 8.11
N HIS A 71 -11.81 -3.61 8.59
CA HIS A 71 -11.52 -2.82 9.79
C HIS A 71 -11.55 -1.29 9.61
N ILE A 72 -11.58 -0.80 8.37
CA ILE A 72 -11.45 0.63 8.03
C ILE A 72 -12.76 1.21 7.48
N GLN A 73 -13.57 0.38 6.80
CA GLN A 73 -14.83 0.82 6.16
C GLN A 73 -15.86 1.43 7.12
N ASN A 74 -15.78 1.14 8.42
CA ASN A 74 -16.79 1.53 9.41
C ASN A 74 -16.40 2.75 10.28
N LYS A 75 -15.35 3.50 9.91
CA LYS A 75 -14.90 4.69 10.66
C LYS A 75 -15.12 5.97 9.84
N PRO A 76 -16.31 6.59 9.91
CA PRO A 76 -16.56 7.85 9.23
C PRO A 76 -15.57 8.92 9.70
N SER A 77 -15.14 9.80 8.79
CA SER A 77 -14.18 10.89 9.05
C SER A 77 -12.72 10.50 9.39
N SER A 78 -12.28 9.31 9.01
CA SER A 78 -10.86 8.92 9.18
C SER A 78 -9.93 9.68 8.24
N LYS A 79 -8.93 10.38 8.79
CA LYS A 79 -7.85 11.02 8.01
C LYS A 79 -6.75 9.99 7.72
N VAL A 80 -6.42 9.81 6.45
CA VAL A 80 -5.31 8.93 6.03
C VAL A 80 -4.12 9.79 5.64
N TYR A 81 -2.95 9.44 6.17
CA TYR A 81 -1.69 10.12 5.89
C TYR A 81 -0.83 9.21 5.02
N PHE A 82 -0.16 9.80 4.03
CA PHE A 82 0.68 9.06 3.10
C PHE A 82 2.05 9.70 2.92
N ASP A 83 3.02 8.87 2.56
CA ASP A 83 4.33 9.31 2.10
C ASP A 83 4.26 9.84 0.65
N ASN A 84 5.30 10.55 0.21
CA ASN A 84 5.43 11.14 -1.12
C ASN A 84 5.22 10.11 -2.25
N PHE A 85 5.57 8.84 -2.01
CA PHE A 85 5.32 7.74 -2.94
C PHE A 85 3.84 7.60 -3.37
N PHE A 86 2.91 7.99 -2.49
CA PHE A 86 1.47 7.95 -2.71
C PHE A 86 0.85 9.35 -2.92
N THR A 87 1.66 10.33 -3.31
CA THR A 87 1.24 11.74 -3.36
C THR A 87 1.14 12.26 -4.80
N SER A 88 0.79 11.42 -5.77
CA SER A 88 0.57 11.87 -7.14
C SER A 88 -0.79 12.58 -7.30
N PRO A 89 -0.92 13.59 -8.19
CA PRO A 89 -2.17 14.33 -8.38
C PRO A 89 -3.36 13.41 -8.73
N ASN A 90 -3.13 12.43 -9.60
CA ASN A 90 -4.16 11.45 -9.98
C ASN A 90 -4.63 10.62 -8.78
N LEU A 91 -3.70 10.21 -7.91
CA LEU A 91 -4.00 9.42 -6.72
C LEU A 91 -4.79 10.22 -5.67
N LYS A 92 -4.48 11.51 -5.51
CA LYS A 92 -5.27 12.42 -4.67
C LYS A 92 -6.69 12.58 -5.21
N ALA A 93 -6.84 12.81 -6.51
CA ALA A 93 -8.16 12.94 -7.14
C ALA A 93 -9.02 11.68 -6.99
N ALA A 94 -8.43 10.48 -7.12
CA ALA A 94 -9.12 9.22 -6.92
C ALA A 94 -9.50 8.93 -5.46
N SER A 95 -8.69 9.41 -4.51
CA SER A 95 -8.95 9.25 -3.07
C SER A 95 -10.08 10.17 -2.60
N VAL A 96 -10.15 11.41 -3.11
CA VAL A 96 -11.22 12.37 -2.78
C VAL A 96 -12.60 11.88 -3.21
N LYS A 97 -12.71 11.24 -4.39
CA LYS A 97 -13.97 10.69 -4.93
C LYS A 97 -14.56 9.55 -4.10
N ARG A 98 -13.79 8.94 -3.20
CA ARG A 98 -14.22 7.84 -2.32
C ARG A 98 -14.21 8.23 -0.84
N THR A 99 -14.39 9.52 -0.55
CA THR A 99 -14.68 9.97 0.82
C THR A 99 -16.01 9.35 1.24
N VAL A 100 -15.91 8.25 1.98
CA VAL A 100 -17.01 7.59 2.67
C VAL A 100 -17.51 8.57 3.73
N PHE A 101 -18.77 9.00 3.60
CA PHE A 101 -19.50 9.71 4.65
C PHE A 101 -19.66 8.81 5.87
#